data_AF-A0A101XSA3-F1
#
_entry.id   AF-A0A101XSA3-F1
#
_cell.length_a   1.000
_cell.length_b   1.000
_cell.length_c   1.000
_cell.angle_alpha   90.00
_cell.angle_beta   90.00
_cell.angle_gamma   90.00
#
_symmetry.space_group_name_H-M   'P 1'
#
loop_
_entity.id
_entity.type
_entity.pdbx_description
1 polymer ?
#
loop_
_entity_poly.entity_id
_entity_poly.type
_entity_poly.pdbx_seq_one_letter_code
_entity_poly.pdbx_strand_id
1 'polypeptide(L)'
;MRRSERIVRLTRELMNHPGQPLSLTDLADHYSVAKSSLSEDLAIIRTVMEHDREGLLRTQLGAAGGVVFEPSIPLTTAERFVVSLMERFHQGARMLPGGYLYIADVMADPVVVRTAGRMFGEMFRDKRPDVVLTVETNGIPLAVMTAQDLHVPYVVARRDHTWLEGPSVSTNYESGSDRRLHTMSLARRSIKQGARVVIVDDFMKAGGTIRGMTSLMEEFSADVVGIGVLLSTSEPQDKRVGTYTSLLVLDSVDAADGAIHMSRGNYFSRVEEEQHG
;
A
#
# COMPACT_ATOMS: atom_id res chain seq x y z
N MET A 1 30.77 4.50 21.75
CA MET A 1 29.89 3.35 21.42
C MET A 1 30.64 2.38 20.50
N ARG A 2 30.44 1.07 20.66
CA ARG A 2 31.06 0.05 19.76
C ARG A 2 30.42 0.10 18.37
N ARG A 3 31.18 -0.19 17.32
CA ARG A 3 30.68 -0.18 15.93
C ARG A 3 29.51 -1.14 15.71
N SER A 4 29.61 -2.36 16.24
CA SER A 4 28.55 -3.37 16.14
C SER A 4 27.22 -2.91 16.75
N GLU A 5 27.27 -2.27 17.91
CA GLU A 5 26.09 -1.68 18.55
C GLU A 5 25.49 -0.55 17.72
N ARG A 6 26.35 0.32 17.17
CA ARG A 6 25.92 1.45 16.33
C ARG A 6 25.21 0.99 15.06
N ILE A 7 25.73 -0.04 14.39
CA ILE A 7 25.10 -0.63 13.20
C ILE A 7 23.70 -1.14 13.53
N VAL A 8 23.55 -1.92 14.61
CA VAL A 8 22.22 -2.43 15.02
C VAL A 8 21.23 -1.29 15.30
N ARG A 9 21.68 -0.23 15.99
CA ARG A 9 20.83 0.94 16.27
C ARG A 9 20.46 1.70 15.00
N LEU A 10 21.41 1.93 14.10
CA LEU A 10 21.18 2.57 12.81
C LEU A 10 20.20 1.79 11.94
N THR A 11 20.37 0.46 11.84
CA THR A 11 19.44 -0.41 11.11
C THR A 11 18.01 -0.26 11.65
N ARG A 12 17.85 -0.29 12.97
CA ARG A 12 16.53 -0.10 13.60
C ARG A 12 15.94 1.27 13.30
N GLU A 13 16.75 2.33 13.35
CA GLU A 13 16.30 3.69 13.06
C GLU A 13 15.78 3.80 11.62
N LEU A 14 16.56 3.29 10.65
CA LEU A 14 16.18 3.27 9.24
C LEU A 14 14.87 2.49 9.00
N MET A 15 14.72 1.33 9.64
CA MET A 15 13.53 0.50 9.48
C MET A 15 12.26 1.09 10.14
N ASN A 16 12.41 1.87 11.20
CA ASN A 16 11.31 2.55 11.88
C ASN A 16 10.87 3.84 11.17
N HIS A 17 11.75 4.38 10.32
CA HIS A 17 11.55 5.62 9.58
C HIS A 17 11.68 5.39 8.07
N PRO A 18 10.92 4.45 7.47
CA PRO A 18 10.95 4.22 6.03
C PRO A 18 10.54 5.49 5.29
N GLY A 19 11.14 5.79 4.15
CA GLY A 19 10.84 6.97 3.33
C GLY A 19 11.21 8.32 3.95
N GLN A 20 11.58 8.36 5.24
CA GLN A 20 11.91 9.58 5.97
C GLN A 20 13.41 9.90 5.85
N PRO A 21 13.79 11.12 5.45
CA PRO A 21 15.17 11.55 5.51
C PRO A 21 15.68 11.67 6.94
N LEU A 22 16.78 10.97 7.24
CA LEU A 22 17.52 11.09 8.50
C LEU A 22 18.80 11.91 8.26
N SER A 23 19.01 12.98 9.04
CA SER A 23 20.23 13.80 8.91
C SER A 23 21.44 13.06 9.44
N LEU A 24 22.52 13.02 8.66
CA LEU A 24 23.81 12.48 9.13
C LEU A 24 24.42 13.34 10.24
N THR A 25 24.07 14.63 10.30
CA THR A 25 24.53 15.52 11.37
C THR A 25 23.87 15.16 12.69
N ASP A 26 22.54 15.08 12.70
CA ASP A 26 21.78 14.74 13.91
C ASP A 26 22.14 13.34 14.42
N LEU A 27 22.32 12.37 13.52
CA LEU A 27 22.77 11.03 13.88
C LEU A 27 24.19 11.02 14.45
N ALA A 28 25.11 11.83 13.89
CA ALA A 28 26.50 11.92 14.35
C ALA A 28 26.56 12.48 15.77
N ASP A 29 25.78 13.53 16.02
CA ASP A 29 25.68 14.17 17.33
C ASP A 29 25.00 13.24 18.34
N HIS A 30 23.90 12.58 17.96
CA HIS A 30 23.17 11.65 18.83
C HIS A 30 24.03 10.46 19.28
N TYR A 31 24.84 9.91 18.39
CA TYR A 31 25.71 8.77 18.70
C TYR A 31 27.11 9.16 19.17
N SER A 32 27.43 10.46 19.22
CA SER A 32 28.74 11.02 19.56
C SER A 32 29.88 10.41 18.72
N VAL A 33 29.71 10.43 17.39
CA VAL A 33 30.68 9.86 16.41
C VAL A 33 30.89 10.79 15.22
N ALA A 34 32.00 10.62 14.50
CA ALA A 34 32.22 11.36 13.26
C ALA A 34 31.26 10.92 12.15
N LYS A 35 30.88 11.86 11.26
CA LYS A 35 30.06 11.58 10.07
C LYS A 35 30.69 10.54 9.13
N SER A 36 32.03 10.51 9.05
CA SER A 36 32.76 9.49 8.29
C SER A 36 32.52 8.08 8.84
N SER A 37 32.56 7.91 10.17
CA SER A 37 32.27 6.62 10.81
C SER A 37 30.84 6.16 10.57
N LEU A 38 29.86 7.07 10.59
CA LEU A 38 28.48 6.73 10.22
C LEU A 38 28.36 6.34 8.75
N SER A 39 29.07 7.04 7.86
CA SER A 39 29.04 6.73 6.43
C SER A 39 29.56 5.32 6.15
N GLU A 40 30.62 4.89 6.85
CA GLU A 40 31.12 3.52 6.77
C GLU A 40 30.14 2.47 7.30
N ASP A 41 29.36 2.80 8.33
CA ASP A 41 28.34 1.89 8.86
C ASP A 41 27.13 1.79 7.94
N LEU A 42 26.68 2.93 7.39
CA LEU A 42 25.62 2.98 6.40
C LEU A 42 26.01 2.25 5.12
N ALA A 43 27.29 2.26 4.73
CA ALA A 43 27.78 1.45 3.61
C ALA A 43 27.64 -0.06 3.88
N ILE A 44 27.89 -0.52 5.11
CA ILE A 44 27.66 -1.92 5.50
C ILE A 44 26.16 -2.24 5.41
N ILE A 45 25.32 -1.39 6.01
CA ILE A 45 23.86 -1.59 6.02
C ILE A 45 23.32 -1.62 4.59
N ARG A 46 23.75 -0.69 3.73
CA ARG A 46 23.40 -0.65 2.31
C ARG A 46 23.74 -1.98 1.63
N THR A 47 24.97 -2.45 1.76
CA THR A 47 25.41 -3.70 1.13
C THR A 47 24.52 -4.87 1.52
N VAL A 48 24.15 -4.99 2.80
CA VAL A 48 23.27 -6.08 3.27
C VAL A 48 21.85 -5.92 2.71
N MET A 49 21.24 -4.74 2.87
CA MET A 49 19.86 -4.49 2.44
C MET A 49 19.67 -4.64 0.93
N GLU A 50 20.63 -4.17 0.13
CA GLU A 50 20.59 -4.27 -1.32
C GLU A 50 20.86 -5.70 -1.80
N HIS A 51 21.81 -6.41 -1.16
CA HIS A 51 22.08 -7.82 -1.47
C HIS A 51 20.85 -8.69 -1.22
N ASP A 52 20.18 -8.49 -0.09
CA ASP A 52 19.00 -9.26 0.29
C ASP A 52 17.72 -8.77 -0.42
N ARG A 53 17.81 -7.64 -1.15
CA ARG A 53 16.70 -6.96 -1.83
C ARG A 53 15.55 -6.54 -0.89
N GLU A 54 15.90 -6.17 0.34
CA GLU A 54 14.95 -5.73 1.38
C GLU A 54 14.82 -4.20 1.48
N GLY A 55 15.67 -3.46 0.79
CA GLY A 55 15.48 -2.03 0.57
C GLY A 55 16.69 -1.35 -0.05
N LEU A 56 16.48 -0.10 -0.45
CA LEU A 56 17.50 0.78 -0.99
C LEU A 56 17.85 1.86 0.04
N LEU A 57 19.14 2.09 0.23
CA LEU A 57 19.63 3.12 1.13
C LEU A 57 20.16 4.32 0.32
N ARG A 58 19.30 5.30 0.07
CA ARG A 58 19.63 6.46 -0.76
C ARG A 58 20.30 7.57 0.05
N THR A 59 21.36 8.14 -0.51
CA THR A 59 21.99 9.35 0.06
C THR A 59 21.32 10.58 -0.53
N GLN A 60 20.91 11.52 0.32
CA GLN A 60 20.38 12.80 -0.10
C GLN A 60 21.48 13.87 -0.05
N LEU A 61 21.78 14.50 -1.19
CA LEU A 61 22.80 15.52 -1.34
C LEU A 61 22.29 16.89 -0.85
N GLY A 62 23.13 17.66 -0.14
CA GLY A 62 22.82 19.01 0.34
C GLY A 62 23.49 19.37 1.68
N ALA A 63 23.36 20.63 2.12
CA ALA A 63 24.04 21.19 3.31
C ALA A 63 23.70 20.45 4.62
N ALA A 64 22.53 19.81 4.69
CA ALA A 64 22.09 19.01 5.83
C ALA A 64 22.22 17.49 5.62
N GLY A 65 22.88 17.06 4.53
CA GLY A 65 23.11 15.69 4.02
C GLY A 65 22.50 14.53 4.82
N GLY A 66 21.75 13.67 4.16
CA GLY A 66 20.97 12.64 4.85
C GLY A 66 21.00 11.27 4.18
N VAL A 67 20.34 10.34 4.85
CA VAL A 67 20.06 9.01 4.34
C VAL A 67 18.57 8.73 4.42
N VAL A 68 18.03 8.13 3.36
CA VAL A 68 16.65 7.66 3.31
C VAL A 68 16.71 6.15 3.08
N PHE A 69 15.97 5.40 3.89
CA PHE A 69 15.75 3.98 3.63
C PHE A 69 14.41 3.79 2.93
N GLU A 70 14.45 3.14 1.77
CA GLU A 70 13.29 2.82 0.95
C GLU A 70 13.10 1.31 0.98
N PRO A 71 12.15 0.79 1.78
CA PRO A 71 11.96 -0.64 1.91
C PRO A 71 11.58 -1.31 0.58
N SER A 72 11.99 -2.54 0.36
CA SER A 72 11.55 -3.33 -0.79
C SER A 72 11.19 -4.75 -0.37
N ILE A 73 10.51 -5.46 -1.24
CA ILE A 73 10.21 -6.87 -1.07
C ILE A 73 10.84 -7.67 -2.20
N PRO A 74 11.68 -8.68 -1.90
CA PRO A 74 12.21 -9.56 -2.93
C PRO A 74 11.07 -10.21 -3.72
N LEU A 75 11.17 -10.23 -5.06
CA LEU A 75 10.14 -10.84 -5.92
C LEU A 75 9.80 -12.28 -5.50
N THR A 76 10.80 -13.07 -5.10
CA THR A 76 10.60 -14.43 -4.58
C THR A 76 9.78 -14.48 -3.28
N THR A 77 9.91 -13.47 -2.42
CA THR A 77 9.09 -13.34 -1.20
C THR A 77 7.68 -12.87 -1.55
N ALA A 78 7.52 -11.91 -2.47
CA ALA A 78 6.22 -11.49 -2.99
C ALA A 78 5.46 -12.65 -3.66
N GLU A 79 6.14 -13.47 -4.47
CA GLU A 79 5.55 -14.65 -5.11
C GLU A 79 5.10 -15.69 -4.07
N ARG A 80 5.96 -16.02 -3.10
CA ARG A 80 5.58 -16.95 -2.02
C ARG A 80 4.39 -16.43 -1.22
N PHE A 81 4.35 -15.13 -0.96
CA PHE A 81 3.23 -14.49 -0.28
C PHE A 81 1.93 -14.65 -1.08
N VAL A 82 1.93 -14.34 -2.37
CA VAL A 82 0.75 -14.48 -3.24
C VAL A 82 0.30 -15.94 -3.33
N VAL A 83 1.22 -16.89 -3.51
CA VAL A 83 0.90 -18.33 -3.52
C VAL A 83 0.29 -18.77 -2.19
N SER A 84 0.85 -18.34 -1.06
CA SER A 84 0.30 -18.68 0.27
C SER A 84 -1.12 -18.14 0.48
N LEU A 85 -1.43 -16.96 -0.06
CA LEU A 85 -2.78 -16.41 -0.01
C LEU A 85 -3.73 -17.20 -0.91
N MET A 86 -3.30 -17.59 -2.12
CA MET A 86 -4.10 -18.45 -3.01
C MET A 86 -4.45 -19.76 -2.30
N GLU A 87 -3.49 -20.43 -1.66
CA GLU A 87 -3.73 -21.64 -0.87
C GLU A 87 -4.70 -21.40 0.29
N ARG A 88 -4.56 -20.28 1.01
CA ARG A 88 -5.47 -19.89 2.10
C ARG A 88 -6.90 -19.63 1.63
N PHE A 89 -7.07 -19.12 0.42
CA PHE A 89 -8.39 -18.92 -0.19
C PHE A 89 -9.01 -20.22 -0.72
N HIS A 90 -8.21 -21.23 -1.06
CA HIS A 90 -8.72 -22.57 -1.38
C HIS A 90 -9.26 -23.32 -0.16
N GLN A 91 -8.84 -22.95 1.06
CA GLN A 91 -9.26 -23.62 2.30
C GLN A 91 -10.61 -23.08 2.80
N GLY A 92 -11.69 -23.85 2.55
CA GLY A 92 -13.02 -23.70 3.16
C GLY A 92 -14.07 -22.98 2.32
N ALA A 93 -15.34 -23.12 2.72
CA ALA A 93 -16.49 -22.45 2.11
C ALA A 93 -16.49 -20.94 2.43
N ARG A 94 -15.64 -20.16 1.74
CA ARG A 94 -15.53 -18.71 1.89
C ARG A 94 -16.58 -17.93 1.08
N MET A 95 -17.41 -18.63 0.31
CA MET A 95 -18.39 -18.00 -0.56
C MET A 95 -19.54 -17.38 0.22
N LEU A 96 -19.82 -16.13 -0.11
CA LEU A 96 -20.93 -15.35 0.43
C LEU A 96 -21.95 -15.03 -0.68
N PRO A 97 -23.24 -14.82 -0.33
CA PRO A 97 -24.28 -14.46 -1.30
C PRO A 97 -23.88 -13.26 -2.16
N GLY A 98 -24.14 -13.33 -3.47
CA GLY A 98 -23.82 -12.25 -4.43
C GLY A 98 -22.44 -12.35 -5.09
N GLY A 99 -21.74 -13.47 -4.90
CA GLY A 99 -20.42 -13.73 -5.49
C GLY A 99 -19.31 -13.00 -4.74
N TYR A 100 -19.42 -12.94 -3.42
CA TYR A 100 -18.41 -12.34 -2.56
C TYR A 100 -17.60 -13.43 -1.87
N LEU A 101 -16.41 -13.03 -1.46
CA LEU A 101 -15.49 -13.88 -0.74
C LEU A 101 -15.33 -13.36 0.69
N TYR A 102 -15.41 -14.25 1.66
CA TYR A 102 -15.05 -13.93 3.04
C TYR A 102 -13.53 -13.76 3.14
N ILE A 103 -13.12 -12.49 3.22
CA ILE A 103 -11.72 -12.06 3.28
C ILE A 103 -11.34 -11.39 4.61
N ALA A 104 -12.29 -11.28 5.55
CA ALA A 104 -12.08 -10.52 6.78
C ALA A 104 -10.95 -11.11 7.65
N ASP A 105 -10.81 -12.45 7.69
CA ASP A 105 -9.70 -13.11 8.40
C ASP A 105 -8.33 -12.82 7.76
N VAL A 106 -8.31 -12.61 6.45
CA VAL A 106 -7.11 -12.26 5.68
C VAL A 106 -6.73 -10.80 5.94
N MET A 107 -7.71 -9.89 5.93
CA MET A 107 -7.49 -8.46 6.21
C MET A 107 -7.16 -8.19 7.69
N ALA A 108 -7.58 -9.06 8.60
CA ALA A 108 -7.25 -8.97 10.02
C ALA A 108 -5.85 -9.51 10.36
N ASP A 109 -5.20 -10.21 9.43
CA ASP A 109 -3.87 -10.78 9.65
C ASP A 109 -2.77 -9.73 9.45
N PRO A 110 -2.06 -9.31 10.52
CA PRO A 110 -1.05 -8.26 10.44
C PRO A 110 0.13 -8.64 9.56
N VAL A 111 0.42 -9.93 9.37
CA VAL A 111 1.48 -10.39 8.46
C VAL A 111 1.04 -10.16 7.02
N VAL A 112 -0.21 -10.46 6.71
CA VAL A 112 -0.77 -10.26 5.36
C VAL A 112 -0.79 -8.79 5.01
N VAL A 113 -1.42 -7.94 5.84
CA VAL A 113 -1.58 -6.52 5.49
C VAL A 113 -0.26 -5.77 5.49
N ARG A 114 0.71 -6.16 6.32
CA ARG A 114 2.06 -5.59 6.28
C ARG A 114 2.80 -5.96 5.00
N THR A 115 2.68 -7.22 4.55
CA THR A 115 3.36 -7.70 3.34
C THR A 115 2.74 -7.09 2.08
N ALA A 116 1.41 -7.10 1.97
CA ALA A 116 0.70 -6.41 0.89
C ALA A 116 0.94 -4.89 0.92
N GLY A 117 0.97 -4.29 2.12
CA GLY A 117 1.29 -2.88 2.30
C GLY A 117 2.68 -2.52 1.78
N ARG A 118 3.70 -3.36 2.07
CA ARG A 118 5.06 -3.23 1.54
C ARG A 118 5.10 -3.31 0.02
N MET A 119 4.38 -4.27 -0.58
CA MET A 119 4.29 -4.42 -2.04
C MET A 119 3.70 -3.17 -2.70
N PHE A 120 2.60 -2.63 -2.16
CA PHE A 120 2.01 -1.40 -2.70
C PHE A 120 2.87 -0.18 -2.44
N GLY A 121 3.53 -0.10 -1.28
CA GLY A 121 4.42 1.00 -0.97
C GLY A 121 5.61 1.07 -1.92
N GLU A 122 6.23 -0.07 -2.24
CA GLU A 122 7.26 -0.16 -3.29
C GLU A 122 6.72 0.26 -4.66
N MET A 123 5.61 -0.34 -5.10
CA MET A 123 4.97 -0.07 -6.40
C MET A 123 4.58 1.39 -6.62
N PHE A 124 4.24 2.13 -5.56
CA PHE A 124 3.75 3.51 -5.69
C PHE A 124 4.75 4.57 -5.22
N ARG A 125 5.95 4.18 -4.75
CA ARG A 125 6.94 5.10 -4.17
C ARG A 125 7.38 6.19 -5.14
N ASP A 126 7.74 5.82 -6.35
CA ASP A 126 8.24 6.76 -7.36
C ASP A 126 7.16 7.71 -7.86
N LYS A 127 5.90 7.40 -7.56
CA LYS A 127 4.77 8.29 -7.78
C LYS A 127 4.59 9.33 -6.69
N ARG A 128 5.48 9.37 -5.68
CA ARG A 128 5.55 10.40 -4.63
C ARG A 128 4.16 10.80 -4.10
N PRO A 129 3.38 9.85 -3.56
CA PRO A 129 2.08 10.18 -3.00
C PRO A 129 2.24 11.11 -1.79
N ASP A 130 1.22 11.92 -1.54
CA ASP A 130 1.09 12.74 -0.34
C ASP A 130 0.19 12.08 0.71
N VAL A 131 -0.65 11.13 0.28
CA VAL A 131 -1.67 10.49 1.13
C VAL A 131 -2.16 9.18 0.52
N VAL A 132 -2.50 8.22 1.39
CA VAL A 132 -3.24 7.00 1.01
C VAL A 132 -4.72 7.13 1.36
N LEU A 133 -5.60 6.88 0.41
CA LEU A 133 -7.05 6.88 0.58
C LEU A 133 -7.60 5.45 0.55
N THR A 134 -8.55 5.16 1.42
CA THR A 134 -9.42 3.99 1.32
C THR A 134 -10.84 4.35 1.73
N VAL A 135 -11.79 3.43 1.56
CA VAL A 135 -13.13 3.54 2.13
C VAL A 135 -13.27 2.54 3.27
N GLU A 136 -14.06 2.88 4.28
CA GLU A 136 -14.32 1.95 5.37
C GLU A 136 -15.02 0.66 4.89
N THR A 137 -14.80 -0.50 5.51
CA THR A 137 -13.96 -0.72 6.71
C THR A 137 -12.76 -1.64 6.46
N ASN A 138 -12.93 -2.65 5.60
CA ASN A 138 -11.95 -3.72 5.43
C ASN A 138 -10.63 -3.26 4.79
N GLY A 139 -10.65 -2.23 3.95
CA GLY A 139 -9.44 -1.68 3.32
C GLY A 139 -8.52 -0.92 4.29
N ILE A 140 -9.01 -0.53 5.47
CA ILE A 140 -8.28 0.32 6.43
C ILE A 140 -6.93 -0.28 6.85
N PRO A 141 -6.83 -1.54 7.32
CA PRO A 141 -5.54 -2.09 7.75
C PRO A 141 -4.49 -2.11 6.65
N LEU A 142 -4.91 -2.35 5.41
CA LEU A 142 -4.03 -2.35 4.25
C LEU A 142 -3.58 -0.92 3.89
N ALA A 143 -4.51 0.04 3.89
CA ALA A 143 -4.20 1.45 3.68
C ALA A 143 -3.20 1.99 4.73
N VAL A 144 -3.37 1.61 6.00
CA VAL A 144 -2.44 1.96 7.09
C VAL A 144 -1.04 1.42 6.80
N MET A 145 -0.92 0.16 6.40
CA MET A 145 0.39 -0.46 6.14
C MET A 145 1.06 0.09 4.89
N THR A 146 0.28 0.40 3.83
CA THR A 146 0.80 1.07 2.63
C THR A 146 1.26 2.50 2.95
N ALA A 147 0.49 3.26 3.73
CA ALA A 147 0.84 4.62 4.13
C ALA A 147 2.09 4.65 5.03
N GLN A 148 2.23 3.67 5.93
CA GLN A 148 3.41 3.49 6.75
C GLN A 148 4.66 3.22 5.90
N ASP A 149 4.57 2.37 4.87
CA ASP A 149 5.70 2.12 3.97
C ASP A 149 6.13 3.37 3.18
N LEU A 150 5.14 4.12 2.69
CA LEU A 150 5.32 5.33 1.89
C LEU A 150 5.71 6.57 2.71
N HIS A 151 5.63 6.49 4.04
CA HIS A 151 5.81 7.62 4.96
C HIS A 151 4.84 8.79 4.73
N VAL A 152 3.57 8.47 4.50
CA VAL A 152 2.52 9.46 4.26
C VAL A 152 1.34 9.23 5.21
N PRO A 153 0.50 10.26 5.47
CA PRO A 153 -0.77 10.04 6.15
C PRO A 153 -1.69 9.12 5.34
N TYR A 154 -2.66 8.52 6.02
CA TYR A 154 -3.81 7.87 5.38
C TYR A 154 -5.11 8.59 5.75
N VAL A 155 -6.11 8.48 4.89
CA VAL A 155 -7.46 8.98 5.10
C VAL A 155 -8.48 7.91 4.74
N VAL A 156 -9.63 7.96 5.43
CA VAL A 156 -10.70 6.97 5.27
C VAL A 156 -11.97 7.70 4.88
N ALA A 157 -12.48 7.44 3.67
CA ALA A 157 -13.80 7.86 3.27
C ALA A 157 -14.87 7.07 4.04
N ARG A 158 -15.90 7.78 4.51
CA ARG A 158 -17.00 7.26 5.32
C ARG A 158 -18.24 7.05 4.48
N ARG A 159 -18.94 5.94 4.67
CA ARG A 159 -20.24 5.67 4.02
C ARG A 159 -21.36 6.48 4.66
N ASP A 160 -21.24 6.73 5.97
CA ASP A 160 -22.17 7.55 6.73
C ASP A 160 -21.53 8.88 7.13
N HIS A 161 -22.31 9.97 7.06
CA HIS A 161 -21.83 11.27 7.53
C HIS A 161 -21.67 11.28 9.04
N THR A 162 -20.48 11.66 9.49
CA THR A 162 -20.20 11.89 10.91
C THR A 162 -19.95 13.38 11.15
N TRP A 163 -20.81 14.02 11.93
CA TRP A 163 -20.73 15.46 12.23
C TRP A 163 -19.45 15.88 12.97
N LEU A 164 -18.74 14.92 13.59
CA LEU A 164 -17.50 15.13 14.33
C LEU A 164 -16.32 15.59 13.44
N GLU A 165 -16.39 15.38 12.13
CA GLU A 165 -15.28 15.68 11.22
C GLU A 165 -15.35 17.07 10.57
N GLY A 166 -16.44 17.82 10.79
CA GLY A 166 -16.67 19.15 10.23
C GLY A 166 -17.29 19.12 8.82
N PRO A 167 -17.17 20.20 8.03
CA PRO A 167 -17.71 20.27 6.67
C PRO A 167 -17.16 19.16 5.78
N SER A 168 -18.05 18.43 5.10
CA SER A 168 -17.70 17.29 4.24
C SER A 168 -18.00 17.55 2.77
N VAL A 169 -17.32 16.78 1.92
CA VAL A 169 -17.66 16.56 0.52
C VAL A 169 -18.20 15.14 0.41
N SER A 170 -19.22 14.96 -0.42
CA SER A 170 -19.89 13.67 -0.58
C SER A 170 -20.08 13.36 -2.05
N THR A 171 -19.92 12.10 -2.41
CA THR A 171 -20.20 11.62 -3.76
C THR A 171 -21.00 10.33 -3.71
N ASN A 172 -21.81 10.12 -4.74
CA ASN A 172 -22.61 8.91 -4.89
C ASN A 172 -21.91 7.97 -5.86
N TYR A 173 -21.93 6.67 -5.56
CA TYR A 173 -21.32 5.65 -6.39
C TYR A 173 -22.19 4.41 -6.41
N GLU A 174 -22.14 3.68 -7.52
CA GLU A 174 -22.78 2.38 -7.62
C GLU A 174 -21.78 1.31 -7.18
N SER A 175 -22.09 0.57 -6.12
CA SER A 175 -21.21 -0.51 -5.70
C SER A 175 -21.40 -1.72 -6.63
N GLY A 176 -20.32 -2.22 -7.23
CA GLY A 176 -20.37 -3.40 -8.11
C GLY A 176 -20.81 -4.69 -7.40
N SER A 177 -20.84 -4.62 -6.08
CA SER A 177 -21.19 -5.65 -5.12
C SER A 177 -22.71 -5.87 -5.06
N ASP A 178 -23.50 -4.84 -4.76
CA ASP A 178 -24.97 -4.94 -4.59
C ASP A 178 -25.78 -4.16 -5.64
N ARG A 179 -25.11 -3.47 -6.58
CA ARG A 179 -25.73 -2.61 -7.61
C ARG A 179 -26.65 -1.55 -7.02
N ARG A 180 -26.39 -1.13 -5.79
CA ARG A 180 -27.09 -0.02 -5.14
C ARG A 180 -26.25 1.24 -5.21
N LEU A 181 -26.95 2.38 -5.19
CA LEU A 181 -26.34 3.67 -4.96
C LEU A 181 -25.96 3.77 -3.49
N HIS A 182 -24.67 3.96 -3.25
CA HIS A 182 -24.09 4.29 -1.95
C HIS A 182 -23.55 5.71 -2.00
N THR A 183 -23.44 6.33 -0.84
CA THR A 183 -22.76 7.62 -0.68
C THR A 183 -21.45 7.37 0.07
N MET A 184 -20.40 8.09 -0.30
CA MET A 184 -19.21 8.20 0.51
C MET A 184 -18.87 9.67 0.74
N SER A 185 -18.25 9.97 1.86
CA SER A 185 -17.91 11.33 2.25
C SER A 185 -16.57 11.43 2.96
N LEU A 186 -15.97 12.61 2.84
CA LEU A 186 -14.70 12.93 3.47
C LEU A 186 -14.71 14.41 3.89
N ALA A 187 -14.12 14.71 5.04
CA ALA A 187 -14.01 16.09 5.50
C ALA A 187 -13.15 16.93 4.54
N ARG A 188 -13.57 18.19 4.28
CA ARG A 188 -12.87 19.12 3.38
C ARG A 188 -11.41 19.38 3.76
N ARG A 189 -11.07 19.22 5.03
CA ARG A 189 -9.72 19.41 5.57
C ARG A 189 -8.81 18.18 5.47
N SER A 190 -9.35 17.03 5.05
CA SER A 190 -8.61 15.76 5.04
C SER A 190 -7.61 15.67 3.90
N ILE A 191 -7.90 16.29 2.77
CA ILE A 191 -7.06 16.27 1.56
C ILE A 191 -6.75 17.71 1.16
N LYS A 192 -5.47 17.97 0.88
CA LYS A 192 -5.04 19.26 0.33
C LYS A 192 -5.31 19.29 -1.17
N GLN A 193 -5.62 20.48 -1.69
CA GLN A 193 -5.70 20.70 -3.14
C GLN A 193 -4.37 20.32 -3.80
N GLY A 194 -4.43 19.62 -4.93
CA GLY A 194 -3.27 19.14 -5.69
C GLY A 194 -2.52 17.98 -5.04
N ALA A 195 -3.06 17.37 -3.98
CA ALA A 195 -2.43 16.21 -3.34
C ALA A 195 -2.39 15.01 -4.29
N ARG A 196 -1.29 14.27 -4.26
CA ARG A 196 -1.11 13.01 -4.99
C ARG A 196 -1.63 11.86 -4.13
N VAL A 197 -2.66 11.19 -4.59
CA VAL A 197 -3.41 10.19 -3.81
C VAL A 197 -3.17 8.79 -4.35
N VAL A 198 -2.82 7.87 -3.45
CA VAL A 198 -2.86 6.43 -3.74
C VAL A 198 -4.13 5.86 -3.11
N ILE A 199 -4.97 5.24 -3.92
CA ILE A 199 -6.16 4.54 -3.45
C ILE A 199 -5.81 3.09 -3.16
N VAL A 200 -6.23 2.58 -2.01
CA VAL A 200 -6.05 1.18 -1.63
C VAL A 200 -7.38 0.56 -1.18
N ASP A 201 -7.69 -0.63 -1.68
CA ASP A 201 -8.93 -1.35 -1.31
C ASP A 201 -8.68 -2.86 -1.14
N ASP A 202 -9.56 -3.55 -0.41
CA ASP A 202 -9.43 -4.98 -0.16
C ASP A 202 -9.91 -5.83 -1.34
N PHE A 203 -11.05 -5.48 -1.93
CA PHE A 203 -11.66 -6.27 -2.99
C PHE A 203 -12.36 -5.44 -4.06
N MET A 204 -11.96 -5.64 -5.33
CA MET A 204 -12.55 -4.98 -6.49
C MET A 204 -13.27 -5.94 -7.42
N LYS A 205 -14.60 -5.79 -7.53
CA LYS A 205 -15.42 -6.49 -8.52
C LYS A 205 -15.52 -5.72 -9.85
N ALA A 206 -16.38 -4.70 -9.90
CA ALA A 206 -16.60 -3.88 -11.10
C ALA A 206 -16.01 -2.46 -10.99
N GLY A 207 -15.16 -2.20 -9.99
CA GLY A 207 -14.48 -0.91 -9.80
C GLY A 207 -15.34 0.26 -9.29
N GLY A 208 -16.65 0.07 -9.09
CA GLY A 208 -17.57 1.15 -8.68
C GLY A 208 -17.15 1.92 -7.42
N THR A 209 -16.67 1.22 -6.39
CA THR A 209 -16.14 1.85 -5.16
C THR A 209 -14.91 2.71 -5.43
N ILE A 210 -13.96 2.19 -6.20
CA ILE A 210 -12.75 2.93 -6.58
C ILE A 210 -13.11 4.15 -7.43
N ARG A 211 -14.04 4.03 -8.38
CA ARG A 211 -14.55 5.18 -9.14
C ARG A 211 -15.17 6.23 -8.22
N GLY A 212 -15.94 5.81 -7.22
CA GLY A 212 -16.47 6.71 -6.21
C GLY A 212 -15.36 7.47 -5.48
N MET A 213 -14.30 6.77 -5.07
CA MET A 213 -13.13 7.41 -4.45
C MET A 213 -12.40 8.35 -5.42
N THR A 214 -12.24 7.98 -6.70
CA THR A 214 -11.64 8.84 -7.73
C THR A 214 -12.47 10.12 -7.93
N SER A 215 -13.79 10.00 -8.11
CA SER A 215 -14.68 11.15 -8.24
C SER A 215 -14.72 12.00 -6.97
N LEU A 216 -14.57 11.39 -5.80
CA LEU A 216 -14.41 12.14 -4.56
C LEU A 216 -13.12 12.97 -4.61
N MET A 217 -11.99 12.42 -5.10
CA MET A 217 -10.73 13.17 -5.20
C MET A 217 -10.77 14.31 -6.23
N GLU A 218 -11.57 14.17 -7.30
CA GLU A 218 -11.82 15.27 -8.25
C GLU A 218 -12.41 16.49 -7.55
N GLU A 219 -13.33 16.31 -6.59
CA GLU A 219 -13.92 17.40 -5.79
C GLU A 219 -12.90 18.10 -4.87
N PHE A 220 -11.80 17.42 -4.51
CA PHE A 220 -10.67 18.01 -3.79
C PHE A 220 -9.61 18.58 -4.74
N SER A 221 -9.80 18.48 -6.06
CA SER A 221 -8.77 18.77 -7.07
C SER A 221 -7.45 18.05 -6.75
N ALA A 222 -7.55 16.77 -6.38
CA ALA A 222 -6.45 15.90 -6.02
C ALA A 222 -6.22 14.86 -7.13
N ASP A 223 -4.96 14.48 -7.33
CA ASP A 223 -4.54 13.61 -8.42
C ASP A 223 -4.41 12.16 -7.93
N VAL A 224 -5.25 11.26 -8.43
CA VAL A 224 -5.10 9.83 -8.15
C VAL A 224 -3.92 9.28 -8.96
N VAL A 225 -2.79 9.03 -8.29
CA VAL A 225 -1.55 8.56 -8.93
C VAL A 225 -1.41 7.04 -8.92
N GLY A 226 -2.13 6.34 -8.03
CA GLY A 226 -2.08 4.88 -7.94
C GLY A 226 -3.36 4.29 -7.37
N ILE A 227 -3.69 3.07 -7.81
CA ILE A 227 -4.78 2.26 -7.27
C ILE A 227 -4.21 0.87 -7.00
N GLY A 228 -4.25 0.42 -5.76
CA GLY A 228 -3.83 -0.92 -5.32
C GLY A 228 -5.00 -1.68 -4.72
N VAL A 229 -5.21 -2.94 -5.13
CA VAL A 229 -6.24 -3.80 -4.54
C VAL A 229 -5.67 -5.17 -4.18
N LEU A 230 -6.02 -5.70 -3.01
CA LEU A 230 -5.55 -7.04 -2.64
C LEU A 230 -6.10 -8.08 -3.63
N LEU A 231 -7.41 -8.07 -3.83
CA LEU A 231 -8.11 -9.01 -4.71
C LEU A 231 -8.95 -8.27 -5.75
N SER A 232 -8.94 -8.76 -6.98
CA SER A 232 -9.84 -8.32 -8.06
C SER A 232 -10.59 -9.51 -8.65
N THR A 233 -11.72 -9.32 -9.31
CA THR A 233 -12.36 -10.40 -10.10
C THR A 233 -11.85 -10.40 -11.54
N SER A 234 -11.86 -11.54 -12.23
CA SER A 234 -11.63 -11.61 -13.68
C SER A 234 -12.74 -10.87 -14.46
N GLU A 235 -13.99 -11.06 -14.03
CA GLU A 235 -15.17 -10.48 -14.67
C GLU A 235 -15.86 -9.42 -13.78
N PRO A 236 -16.32 -8.28 -14.34
CA PRO A 236 -16.17 -7.87 -15.74
C PRO A 236 -14.71 -7.51 -16.09
N GLN A 237 -14.28 -7.77 -17.33
CA GLN A 237 -12.95 -7.35 -17.79
C GLN A 237 -12.76 -5.83 -17.72
N ASP A 238 -13.77 -5.08 -18.17
CA ASP A 238 -13.80 -3.63 -18.00
C ASP A 238 -14.23 -3.26 -16.58
N LYS A 239 -13.24 -2.91 -15.76
CA LYS A 239 -13.43 -2.44 -14.38
C LYS A 239 -13.87 -0.98 -14.29
N ARG A 240 -13.97 -0.25 -15.41
CA ARG A 240 -14.34 1.17 -15.48
C ARG A 240 -13.48 2.09 -14.58
N VAL A 241 -12.28 1.66 -14.27
CA VAL A 241 -11.26 2.42 -13.52
C VAL A 241 -10.03 2.59 -14.39
N GLY A 242 -9.21 3.59 -14.08
CA GLY A 242 -7.89 3.73 -14.69
C GLY A 242 -6.96 2.57 -14.33
N THR A 243 -5.67 2.72 -14.63
CA THR A 243 -4.66 1.69 -14.36
C THR A 243 -4.60 1.36 -12.86
N TYR A 244 -4.81 0.09 -12.51
CA TYR A 244 -4.75 -0.41 -11.14
C TYR A 244 -3.72 -1.54 -11.01
N THR A 245 -3.34 -1.84 -9.77
CA THR A 245 -2.46 -2.94 -9.39
C THR A 245 -3.23 -3.91 -8.49
N SER A 246 -3.31 -5.19 -8.85
CA SER A 246 -3.87 -6.25 -8.02
C SER A 246 -2.81 -7.27 -7.62
N LEU A 247 -2.95 -7.84 -6.41
CA LEU A 247 -2.09 -8.95 -5.98
C LEU A 247 -2.68 -10.32 -6.38
N LEU A 248 -4.00 -10.43 -6.38
CA LEU A 248 -4.75 -11.63 -6.72
C LEU A 248 -5.89 -11.33 -7.69
N VAL A 249 -6.24 -12.31 -8.51
CA VAL A 249 -7.47 -12.33 -9.31
C VAL A 249 -8.29 -13.54 -8.91
N LEU A 250 -9.58 -13.32 -8.64
CA LEU A 250 -10.60 -14.36 -8.53
C LEU A 250 -11.08 -14.68 -9.94
N ASP A 251 -10.69 -15.85 -10.45
CA ASP A 251 -11.00 -16.27 -11.82
C ASP A 251 -12.42 -16.82 -11.91
N SER A 252 -12.74 -17.77 -11.03
CA SER A 252 -14.04 -18.43 -10.97
C SER A 252 -14.25 -19.10 -9.62
N VAL A 253 -15.49 -19.51 -9.39
CA VAL A 253 -15.90 -20.31 -8.24
C VAL A 253 -16.72 -21.48 -8.77
N ASP A 254 -16.31 -22.70 -8.45
CA ASP A 254 -17.05 -23.90 -8.85
C ASP A 254 -18.38 -23.95 -8.09
N ALA A 255 -19.47 -24.11 -8.84
CA ALA A 255 -20.83 -24.16 -8.30
C ALA A 255 -21.14 -25.48 -7.58
N ALA A 256 -20.38 -26.56 -7.84
CA ALA A 256 -20.65 -27.90 -7.32
C ALA A 256 -20.06 -28.12 -5.93
N ASP A 257 -18.81 -27.70 -5.71
CA ASP A 257 -18.08 -27.92 -4.45
C ASP A 257 -17.63 -26.62 -3.76
N GLY A 258 -17.85 -25.46 -4.39
CA GLY A 258 -17.44 -24.17 -3.86
C GLY A 258 -15.94 -23.90 -3.98
N ALA A 259 -15.20 -24.67 -4.80
CA ALA A 259 -13.79 -24.46 -5.03
C ALA A 259 -13.53 -23.08 -5.64
N ILE A 260 -12.56 -22.35 -5.08
CA ILE A 260 -12.21 -21.00 -5.50
C ILE A 260 -10.96 -21.05 -6.35
N HIS A 261 -11.09 -20.67 -7.62
CA HIS A 261 -9.96 -20.58 -8.54
C HIS A 261 -9.42 -19.15 -8.56
N MET A 262 -8.12 -19.03 -8.29
CA MET A 262 -7.43 -17.75 -8.28
C MET A 262 -6.16 -17.82 -9.12
N SER A 263 -5.77 -16.65 -9.62
CA SER A 263 -4.52 -16.43 -10.31
C SER A 263 -3.79 -15.22 -9.73
N ARG A 264 -2.53 -15.06 -10.14
CA ARG A 264 -1.72 -13.90 -9.75
C ARG A 264 -2.34 -12.63 -10.35
N GLY A 265 -2.38 -11.56 -9.56
CA GLY A 265 -2.71 -10.24 -10.05
C GLY A 265 -1.64 -9.64 -10.97
N ASN A 266 -1.93 -8.47 -11.50
CA ASN A 266 -1.03 -7.77 -12.43
C ASN A 266 0.16 -7.07 -11.74
N TYR A 267 0.34 -7.23 -10.43
CA TYR A 267 1.50 -6.70 -9.71
C TYR A 267 2.84 -7.05 -10.37
N PHE A 268 3.05 -8.33 -10.70
CA PHE A 268 4.34 -8.81 -11.21
C PHE A 268 4.67 -8.25 -12.59
N SER A 269 3.69 -8.22 -13.50
CA SER A 269 3.89 -7.61 -14.83
C SER A 269 4.18 -6.11 -14.72
N ARG A 270 3.55 -5.43 -13.76
CA ARG A 270 3.81 -4.00 -13.52
C ARG A 270 5.20 -3.73 -12.95
N VAL A 271 5.69 -4.58 -12.05
CA VAL A 271 7.08 -4.46 -11.56
C VAL A 271 8.06 -4.66 -12.72
N GLU A 272 7.79 -5.58 -13.63
CA GLU A 272 8.61 -5.80 -14.83
C GLU A 272 8.58 -4.58 -15.77
N GLU A 273 7.40 -3.98 -16.00
CA GLU A 273 7.25 -2.77 -16.81
C GLU A 273 8.03 -1.58 -16.23
N GLU A 274 7.96 -1.36 -14.91
CA GLU A 274 8.66 -0.27 -14.23
C GLU A 274 10.19 -0.48 -14.15
N GLN A 275 10.68 -1.72 -14.24
CA GLN A 275 12.12 -2.00 -14.29
C GLN A 275 12.74 -1.84 -15.70
N HIS A 276 11.91 -1.87 -16.75
CA HIS A 276 12.36 -1.80 -18.15
C HIS A 276 11.97 -0.49 -18.88
N GLY A 277 11.23 0.41 -18.22
CA GLY A 277 10.82 1.73 -18.75
C GLY A 277 11.68 2.88 -18.22
#